data_AF-A0A433PBC4-F1
#
_entry.id   AF-A0A433PBC4-F1
#
_cell.length_a   1.000
_cell.length_b   1.000
_cell.length_c   1.000
_cell.angle_alpha   90.00
_cell.angle_beta   90.00
_cell.angle_gamma   90.00
#
_symmetry.space_group_name_H-M   'P 1'
#
loop_
_entity.id
_entity.type
_entity.pdbx_description
1 polymer ?
#
loop_
_entity_poly.entity_id
_entity_poly.type
_entity_poly.pdbx_seq_one_letter_code
_entity_poly.pdbx_strand_id
1 'polypeptide(L)'
;MIAALGETTGHLFLAQMRDRMLQDPTGRRILRERPKINSWTIDLVRLRELPDGSLGREYMRWLDAEGVSPDTRDQVRYVDSEELAYVMQRYRETHDFAHTLLGLDVTVESELALKWFEWTQTGLPMAALSSLFGPLRLTSAERRRLFSHYVPWAVECAAGSKFFMCVYFEELFERPLTEVRRDLGIYLPPDERNGKV
;
A
#
# COMPACT_ATOMS: atom_id res chain seq x y z
N MET A 1 9.54 6.49 18.80
CA MET A 1 8.58 6.06 19.84
C MET A 1 7.33 5.38 19.28
N ILE A 2 6.88 5.70 18.05
CA ILE A 2 5.78 4.98 17.36
C ILE A 2 6.19 3.55 16.92
N ALA A 3 7.47 3.34 16.57
CA ALA A 3 8.00 2.02 16.21
C ALA A 3 7.77 0.97 17.31
N ALA A 4 8.21 1.25 18.55
CA ALA A 4 8.13 0.31 19.67
C ALA A 4 6.68 -0.10 20.06
N LEU A 5 5.70 0.80 19.93
CA LEU A 5 4.28 0.47 20.16
C LEU A 5 3.72 -0.40 19.02
N GLY A 6 4.09 -0.10 17.78
CA GLY A 6 3.76 -0.92 16.62
C GLY A 6 4.39 -2.32 16.69
N GLU A 7 5.52 -2.46 17.37
CA GLU A 7 6.28 -3.71 17.44
C GLU A 7 5.83 -4.66 18.57
N THR A 8 5.39 -4.11 19.71
CA THR A 8 4.79 -4.92 20.80
C THR A 8 3.32 -5.26 20.57
N THR A 9 2.55 -4.37 19.92
CA THR A 9 1.14 -4.64 19.56
C THR A 9 1.00 -5.27 18.18
N GLY A 10 2.01 -5.18 17.32
CA GLY A 10 1.99 -5.69 15.96
C GLY A 10 2.19 -7.19 15.83
N HIS A 11 2.79 -7.88 16.81
CA HIS A 11 3.06 -9.31 16.69
C HIS A 11 1.80 -10.13 16.33
N LEU A 12 0.67 -9.86 17.00
CA LEU A 12 -0.60 -10.53 16.71
C LEU A 12 -1.08 -10.26 15.29
N PHE A 13 -1.09 -9.00 14.85
CA PHE A 13 -1.58 -8.61 13.53
C PHE A 13 -0.63 -9.07 12.41
N LEU A 14 0.68 -9.01 12.63
CA LEU A 14 1.68 -9.56 11.71
C LEU A 14 1.54 -11.08 11.59
N ALA A 15 1.28 -11.78 12.69
CA ALA A 15 1.00 -13.21 12.66
C ALA A 15 -0.30 -13.51 11.87
N GLN A 16 -1.36 -12.74 12.08
CA GLN A 16 -2.60 -12.88 11.30
C GLN A 16 -2.40 -12.61 9.81
N MET A 17 -1.62 -11.59 9.45
CA MET A 17 -1.26 -11.29 8.05
C MET A 17 -0.46 -12.45 7.45
N ARG A 18 0.54 -12.97 8.18
CA ARG A 18 1.34 -14.12 7.79
C ARG A 18 0.48 -15.37 7.58
N ASP A 19 -0.45 -15.65 8.49
CA ASP A 19 -1.35 -16.80 8.39
C ASP A 19 -2.31 -16.65 7.19
N ARG A 20 -2.80 -15.43 6.93
CA ARG A 20 -3.58 -15.12 5.72
C ARG A 20 -2.75 -15.31 4.45
N MET A 21 -1.48 -14.92 4.45
CA MET A 21 -0.56 -15.19 3.33
C MET A 21 -0.33 -16.69 3.11
N LEU A 22 -0.23 -17.49 4.18
CA LEU A 22 -0.05 -18.94 4.07
C LEU A 22 -1.26 -19.65 3.45
N GLN A 23 -2.46 -19.07 3.53
CA GLN A 23 -3.66 -19.60 2.87
C GLN A 23 -3.65 -19.38 1.35
N ASP A 24 -2.90 -18.40 0.85
CA ASP A 24 -2.78 -18.08 -0.57
C ASP A 24 -1.52 -18.73 -1.20
N PRO A 25 -1.61 -19.40 -2.37
CA PRO A 25 -0.44 -19.99 -3.04
C PRO A 25 0.67 -18.98 -3.37
N THR A 26 0.32 -17.78 -3.84
CA THR A 26 1.26 -16.69 -4.10
C THR A 26 1.83 -16.15 -2.80
N GLY A 27 1.00 -16.00 -1.76
CA GLY A 27 1.43 -15.61 -0.42
C GLY A 27 2.48 -16.58 0.19
N ARG A 28 2.28 -17.90 0.07
CA ARG A 28 3.29 -18.90 0.47
C ARG A 28 4.59 -18.75 -0.31
N ARG A 29 4.51 -18.50 -1.62
CA ARG A 29 5.69 -18.30 -2.46
C ARG A 29 6.49 -17.07 -1.99
N ILE A 30 5.80 -15.97 -1.74
CA ILE A 30 6.37 -14.72 -1.22
C ILE A 30 7.06 -14.93 0.13
N LEU A 31 6.41 -15.62 1.09
CA LEU A 31 7.02 -15.86 2.41
C LEU A 31 8.31 -16.70 2.33
N ARG A 32 8.40 -17.59 1.34
CA ARG A 32 9.58 -18.43 1.08
C ARG A 32 10.69 -17.67 0.36
N GLU A 33 10.36 -16.98 -0.72
CA GLU A 33 11.34 -16.31 -1.60
C GLU A 33 11.79 -14.95 -1.06
N ARG A 34 10.94 -14.33 -0.23
CA ARG A 34 11.17 -13.05 0.43
C ARG A 34 11.70 -11.96 -0.51
N PRO A 35 11.05 -11.71 -1.66
CA PRO A 35 11.46 -10.62 -2.54
C PRO A 35 11.42 -9.30 -1.79
N LYS A 36 12.41 -8.45 -2.08
CA LYS A 36 12.53 -7.08 -1.55
C LYS A 36 12.32 -6.09 -2.67
N ILE A 37 11.71 -4.96 -2.35
CA ILE A 37 11.44 -3.88 -3.29
C ILE A 37 12.31 -2.69 -2.91
N ASN A 38 13.46 -2.57 -3.56
CA ASN A 38 14.39 -1.44 -3.41
C ASN A 38 15.24 -1.29 -4.68
N SER A 39 16.02 -0.21 -4.77
CA SER A 39 16.84 0.06 -5.95
C SER A 39 17.95 -0.96 -6.22
N TRP A 40 18.28 -1.80 -5.24
CA TRP A 40 19.27 -2.88 -5.39
C TRP A 40 18.69 -4.16 -5.98
N THR A 41 17.37 -4.33 -5.88
CA THR A 41 16.67 -5.54 -6.36
C THR A 41 15.80 -5.27 -7.59
N ILE A 42 15.46 -4.01 -7.85
CA ILE A 42 14.64 -3.58 -8.98
C ILE A 42 15.42 -2.56 -9.80
N ASP A 43 15.52 -2.80 -11.10
CA ASP A 43 16.12 -1.85 -12.04
C ASP A 43 15.14 -0.70 -12.35
N LEU A 44 15.27 0.38 -11.58
CA LEU A 44 14.41 1.57 -11.72
C LEU A 44 14.62 2.29 -13.07
N VAL A 45 15.78 2.13 -13.72
CA VAL A 45 16.02 2.69 -15.06
C VAL A 45 15.20 1.90 -16.07
N ARG A 46 15.27 0.57 -16.02
CA ARG A 46 14.45 -0.32 -16.84
C ARG A 46 12.95 -0.06 -16.68
N LEU A 47 12.48 0.14 -15.45
CA LEU A 47 11.06 0.44 -15.21
C LEU A 47 10.60 1.75 -15.86
N ARG A 48 11.48 2.77 -15.93
CA ARG A 48 11.18 4.01 -16.66
C ARG A 48 11.07 3.80 -18.16
N GLU A 49 11.71 2.79 -18.72
CA GLU A 49 11.67 2.50 -20.17
C GLU A 49 10.48 1.63 -20.58
N LEU A 50 9.71 1.11 -19.62
CA LEU A 50 8.53 0.31 -19.92
C LEU A 50 7.44 1.13 -20.64
N PRO A 51 6.56 0.48 -21.42
CA PRO A 51 5.48 1.16 -22.12
C PRO A 51 4.59 1.98 -21.18
N ASP A 52 4.14 3.15 -21.63
CA ASP A 52 3.17 3.97 -20.90
C ASP A 52 1.89 3.16 -20.59
N GLY A 53 1.39 3.31 -19.37
CA GLY A 53 0.25 2.52 -18.88
C GLY A 53 0.60 1.13 -18.35
N SER A 54 1.87 0.68 -18.39
CA SER A 54 2.31 -0.49 -17.63
C SER A 54 2.48 -0.16 -16.14
N LEU A 55 2.34 -1.15 -15.25
CA LEU A 55 2.47 -0.95 -13.80
C LEU A 55 3.83 -0.33 -13.43
N GLY A 56 4.92 -0.86 -13.98
CA GLY A 56 6.28 -0.39 -13.67
C GLY A 56 6.52 1.04 -14.14
N ARG A 57 6.05 1.38 -15.35
CA ARG A 57 6.16 2.75 -15.88
C ARG A 57 5.38 3.75 -15.06
N GLU A 58 4.14 3.42 -14.70
CA GLU A 58 3.29 4.31 -13.89
C GLU A 58 3.75 4.40 -12.43
N TYR A 59 4.33 3.33 -11.88
CA TYR A 59 4.98 3.37 -10.57
C TYR A 59 6.16 4.35 -10.57
N MET A 60 7.04 4.29 -11.59
CA MET A 60 8.13 5.26 -11.70
C MET A 60 7.64 6.69 -11.91
N ARG A 61 6.58 6.88 -12.71
CA ARG A 61 5.96 8.20 -12.90
C ARG A 61 5.45 8.76 -11.58
N TRP A 62 4.82 7.94 -10.75
CA TRP A 62 4.36 8.34 -9.43
C TRP A 62 5.53 8.69 -8.49
N LEU A 63 6.55 7.84 -8.40
CA LEU A 63 7.75 8.12 -7.60
C LEU A 63 8.41 9.46 -8.00
N ASP A 64 8.57 9.68 -9.30
CA ASP A 64 9.19 10.89 -9.84
C ASP A 64 8.31 12.14 -9.60
N ALA A 65 6.98 12.01 -9.66
CA ALA A 65 6.04 13.11 -9.41
C ALA A 65 5.97 13.53 -7.93
N GLU A 66 5.98 12.55 -7.02
CA GLU A 66 5.88 12.79 -5.58
C GLU A 66 7.26 13.04 -4.92
N GLY A 67 8.35 12.87 -5.68
CA GLY A 67 9.72 13.10 -5.20
C GLY A 67 10.18 12.07 -4.15
N VAL A 68 9.68 10.84 -4.24
CA VAL A 68 9.98 9.75 -3.30
C VAL A 68 10.77 8.62 -3.99
N SER A 69 11.36 7.73 -3.18
CA SER A 69 12.11 6.55 -3.66
C SER A 69 11.71 5.31 -2.86
N PRO A 70 11.69 4.10 -3.47
CA PRO A 70 11.48 2.85 -2.74
C PRO A 70 12.48 2.66 -1.59
N ASP A 71 13.67 3.25 -1.69
CA ASP A 71 14.71 3.16 -0.66
C ASP A 71 14.41 4.00 0.60
N THR A 72 13.40 4.87 0.55
CA THR A 72 12.97 5.67 1.72
C THR A 72 12.28 4.83 2.78
N ARG A 73 11.98 3.56 2.51
CA ARG A 73 11.32 2.68 3.45
C ARG A 73 12.31 2.16 4.49
N ASP A 74 12.15 2.62 5.73
CA ASP A 74 12.96 2.16 6.85
C ASP A 74 12.92 0.64 7.01
N GLN A 75 14.09 0.04 7.24
CA GLN A 75 14.19 -1.37 7.61
C GLN A 75 13.48 -1.63 8.94
N VAL A 76 12.78 -2.75 9.03
CA VAL A 76 12.20 -3.23 10.29
C VAL A 76 13.32 -3.68 11.23
N ARG A 77 13.34 -3.16 12.47
CA ARG A 77 14.44 -3.40 13.42
C ARG A 77 14.02 -3.99 14.76
N TYR A 78 12.75 -3.88 15.16
CA TYR A 78 12.33 -4.33 16.48
C TYR A 78 11.17 -5.36 16.44
N VAL A 79 11.14 -6.19 15.39
CA VAL A 79 10.31 -7.41 15.36
C VAL A 79 11.22 -8.62 15.51
N ASP A 80 11.07 -9.36 16.61
CA ASP A 80 11.99 -10.45 16.98
C ASP A 80 11.92 -11.67 16.04
N SER A 81 10.75 -11.94 15.46
CA SER A 81 10.58 -13.02 14.50
C SER A 81 11.01 -12.57 13.10
N GLU A 82 12.01 -13.22 12.53
CA GLU A 82 12.53 -12.92 11.19
C GLU A 82 11.43 -12.95 10.11
N GLU A 83 10.53 -13.93 10.19
CA GLU A 83 9.41 -14.04 9.26
C GLU A 83 8.40 -12.89 9.43
N LEU A 84 8.04 -12.53 10.67
CA LEU A 84 7.13 -11.40 10.91
C LEU A 84 7.78 -10.05 10.58
N ALA A 85 9.10 -9.94 10.78
CA ALA A 85 9.88 -8.79 10.35
C ALA A 85 9.81 -8.64 8.83
N TYR A 86 9.92 -9.75 8.09
CA TYR A 86 9.71 -9.75 6.63
C TYR A 86 8.28 -9.34 6.24
N VAL A 87 7.25 -9.86 6.92
CA VAL A 87 5.84 -9.46 6.66
C VAL A 87 5.65 -7.96 6.86
N MET A 88 6.22 -7.40 7.91
CA MET A 88 6.18 -5.95 8.15
C MET A 88 6.99 -5.17 7.10
N GLN A 89 8.14 -5.68 6.68
CA GLN A 89 8.97 -5.06 5.65
C GLN A 89 8.23 -5.03 4.31
N ARG A 90 7.62 -6.15 3.90
CA ARG A 90 6.81 -6.23 2.68
C ARG A 90 5.64 -5.25 2.73
N TYR A 91 4.97 -5.11 3.88
CA TYR A 91 3.89 -4.13 4.04
C TYR A 91 4.40 -2.71 3.74
N ARG A 92 5.53 -2.30 4.32
CA ARG A 92 6.16 -0.99 4.06
C ARG A 92 6.54 -0.80 2.59
N GLU A 93 7.10 -1.84 1.99
CA GLU A 93 7.57 -1.84 0.60
C GLU A 93 6.43 -1.81 -0.43
N THR A 94 5.28 -2.43 -0.11
CA THR A 94 4.12 -2.44 -1.01
C THR A 94 3.24 -1.18 -0.93
N HIS A 95 3.48 -0.31 0.04
CA HIS A 95 2.72 0.93 0.26
C HIS A 95 2.72 1.85 -0.97
N ASP A 96 3.88 2.06 -1.60
CA ASP A 96 4.00 2.95 -2.76
C ASP A 96 3.30 2.37 -4.01
N PHE A 97 3.23 1.03 -4.12
CA PHE A 97 2.40 0.40 -5.15
C PHE A 97 0.91 0.62 -4.90
N ALA A 98 0.48 0.70 -3.64
CA ALA A 98 -0.90 1.02 -3.31
C ALA A 98 -1.28 2.43 -3.77
N HIS A 99 -0.42 3.42 -3.55
CA HIS A 99 -0.63 4.75 -4.14
C HIS A 99 -0.79 4.71 -5.66
N THR A 100 0.11 4.02 -6.35
CA THR A 100 0.07 3.90 -7.82
C THR A 100 -1.21 3.21 -8.31
N LEU A 101 -1.57 2.09 -7.69
CA LEU A 101 -2.75 1.32 -8.06
C LEU A 101 -4.04 2.05 -7.73
N LEU A 102 -4.10 2.80 -6.65
CA LEU A 102 -5.28 3.54 -6.23
C LEU A 102 -5.34 4.94 -6.84
N GLY A 103 -4.28 5.43 -7.47
CA GLY A 103 -4.22 6.77 -8.04
C GLY A 103 -4.23 7.86 -6.96
N LEU A 104 -3.57 7.60 -5.83
CA LEU A 104 -3.49 8.51 -4.69
C LEU A 104 -2.11 9.20 -4.64
N ASP A 105 -2.09 10.52 -4.47
CA ASP A 105 -0.87 11.29 -4.20
C ASP A 105 -0.47 11.22 -2.72
N VAL A 106 0.56 11.99 -2.30
CA VAL A 106 1.03 12.03 -0.90
C VAL A 106 0.42 13.16 -0.06
N THR A 107 -0.72 13.74 -0.49
CA THR A 107 -1.44 14.71 0.34
C THR A 107 -1.97 14.04 1.61
N VAL A 108 -2.15 14.83 2.69
CA VAL A 108 -2.67 14.28 3.97
C VAL A 108 -4.03 13.60 3.77
N GLU A 109 -4.91 14.12 2.91
CA GLU A 109 -6.20 13.50 2.61
C GLU A 109 -6.05 12.13 1.91
N SER A 110 -5.19 12.04 0.89
CA SER A 110 -4.90 10.79 0.17
C SER A 110 -4.23 9.75 1.06
N GLU A 111 -3.24 10.17 1.85
CA GLU A 111 -2.58 9.32 2.84
C GLU A 111 -3.59 8.71 3.80
N LEU A 112 -4.55 9.52 4.29
CA LEU A 112 -5.57 9.01 5.19
C LEU A 112 -6.52 8.03 4.49
N ALA A 113 -6.92 8.31 3.24
CA ALA A 113 -7.70 7.37 2.45
C ALA A 113 -6.95 6.03 2.29
N LEU A 114 -5.64 6.07 2.00
CA LEU A 114 -4.81 4.88 1.91
C LEU A 114 -4.68 4.17 3.26
N LYS A 115 -4.56 4.88 4.39
CA LYS A 115 -4.51 4.24 5.72
C LYS A 115 -5.81 3.51 6.06
N TRP A 116 -6.96 4.00 5.61
CA TRP A 116 -8.24 3.27 5.73
C TRP A 116 -8.24 1.99 4.88
N PHE A 117 -7.72 2.07 3.65
CA PHE A 117 -7.55 0.90 2.79
C PHE A 117 -6.62 -0.15 3.43
N GLU A 118 -5.44 0.28 3.89
CA GLU A 118 -4.44 -0.56 4.55
C GLU A 118 -4.97 -1.17 5.84
N TRP A 119 -5.66 -0.39 6.68
CA TRP A 119 -6.25 -0.90 7.90
C TRP A 119 -7.28 -1.99 7.60
N THR A 120 -8.14 -1.77 6.61
CA THR A 120 -9.15 -2.75 6.19
C THR A 120 -8.50 -4.05 5.69
N GLN A 121 -7.38 -3.96 4.96
CA GLN A 121 -6.68 -5.14 4.48
C GLN A 121 -5.86 -5.87 5.56
N THR A 122 -5.21 -5.14 6.46
CA THR A 122 -4.14 -5.68 7.31
C THR A 122 -4.50 -5.78 8.79
N GLY A 123 -5.47 -4.98 9.26
CA GLY A 123 -5.78 -4.84 10.68
C GLY A 123 -4.71 -4.11 11.49
N LEU A 124 -3.63 -3.59 10.88
CA LEU A 124 -2.49 -3.04 11.61
C LEU A 124 -2.89 -1.83 12.49
N PRO A 125 -2.51 -1.83 13.79
CA PRO A 125 -2.83 -0.75 14.71
C PRO A 125 -2.31 0.63 14.26
N MET A 126 -1.15 0.68 13.60
CA MET A 126 -0.61 1.95 13.10
C MET A 126 -1.48 2.56 12.00
N ALA A 127 -2.02 1.74 11.10
CA ALA A 127 -2.94 2.20 10.06
C ALA A 127 -4.25 2.69 10.69
N ALA A 128 -4.75 1.98 11.71
CA ALA A 128 -5.91 2.40 12.48
C ALA A 128 -5.71 3.74 13.19
N LEU A 129 -4.59 3.91 13.90
CA LEU A 129 -4.25 5.15 14.60
C LEU A 129 -4.14 6.33 13.62
N SER A 130 -3.47 6.14 12.49
CA SER A 130 -3.42 7.17 11.44
C SER A 130 -4.81 7.50 10.89
N SER A 131 -5.63 6.48 10.61
CA SER A 131 -6.99 6.65 10.08
C SER A 131 -7.92 7.42 11.03
N LEU A 132 -7.81 7.19 12.34
CA LEU A 132 -8.68 7.77 13.36
C LEU A 132 -8.22 9.17 13.81
N PHE A 133 -6.92 9.37 13.98
CA PHE A 133 -6.39 10.61 14.56
C PHE A 133 -5.74 11.55 13.53
N GLY A 134 -5.33 11.04 12.37
CA GLY A 134 -4.82 11.86 11.27
C GLY A 134 -5.81 12.90 10.73
N PRO A 135 -7.15 12.66 10.69
CA PRO A 135 -8.13 13.66 10.26
C PRO A 135 -8.16 14.94 11.10
N LEU A 136 -7.53 14.96 12.29
CA LEU A 136 -7.36 16.18 13.10
C LEU A 136 -6.43 17.22 12.43
N ARG A 137 -5.66 16.80 11.42
CA ARG A 137 -4.78 17.68 10.63
C ARG A 137 -5.46 18.28 9.39
N LEU A 138 -6.70 17.88 9.10
CA LEU A 138 -7.44 18.32 7.93
C LEU A 138 -8.32 19.55 8.22
N THR A 139 -8.55 20.36 7.19
CA THR A 139 -9.60 21.38 7.18
C THR A 139 -10.98 20.73 7.26
N SER A 140 -12.01 21.51 7.63
CA SER A 140 -13.39 21.03 7.67
C SER A 140 -13.90 20.52 6.31
N ALA A 141 -13.42 21.09 5.21
CA ALA A 141 -13.80 20.68 3.85
C ALA A 141 -13.15 19.34 3.47
N GLU A 142 -11.84 19.20 3.68
CA GLU A 142 -11.11 17.94 3.48
C GLU A 142 -11.67 16.82 4.37
N ARG A 143 -11.92 17.11 5.66
CA ARG A 143 -12.50 16.13 6.57
C ARG A 143 -13.87 15.64 6.09
N ARG A 144 -14.70 16.54 5.57
CA ARG A 144 -16.01 16.18 5.00
C ARG A 144 -15.86 15.27 3.79
N ARG A 145 -14.98 15.62 2.85
CA ARG A 145 -14.70 14.79 1.66
C ARG A 145 -14.14 13.42 2.06
N LEU A 146 -13.17 13.40 2.96
CA LEU A 146 -12.58 12.18 3.50
C LEU A 146 -13.68 11.23 3.99
N PHE A 147 -14.52 11.66 4.93
CA PHE A 147 -15.52 10.76 5.54
C PHE A 147 -16.74 10.48 4.65
N SER A 148 -17.08 11.36 3.72
CA SER A 148 -18.28 11.18 2.87
C SER A 148 -17.98 10.38 1.59
N HIS A 149 -16.74 10.40 1.09
CA HIS A 149 -16.38 9.80 -0.20
C HIS A 149 -15.20 8.84 -0.07
N TYR A 150 -14.04 9.31 0.41
CA TYR A 150 -12.82 8.50 0.41
C TYR A 150 -12.87 7.33 1.39
N VAL A 151 -13.40 7.50 2.60
CA VAL A 151 -13.45 6.40 3.58
C VAL A 151 -14.39 5.28 3.13
N PRO A 152 -15.65 5.55 2.72
CA PRO A 152 -16.52 4.51 2.17
C PRO A 152 -15.88 3.78 0.99
N TRP A 153 -15.31 4.54 0.04
CA TRP A 153 -14.60 3.98 -1.11
C TRP A 153 -13.41 3.10 -0.70
N ALA A 154 -12.56 3.59 0.20
CA ALA A 154 -11.33 2.88 0.60
C ALA A 154 -11.66 1.56 1.30
N VAL A 155 -12.70 1.54 2.15
CA VAL A 155 -13.15 0.32 2.84
C VAL A 155 -13.76 -0.67 1.87
N GLU A 156 -14.64 -0.24 0.98
CA GLU A 156 -15.27 -1.10 -0.02
C GLU A 156 -14.25 -1.69 -1.00
N CYS A 157 -13.37 -0.84 -1.54
CA CYS A 157 -12.28 -1.23 -2.44
C CYS A 157 -11.30 -2.19 -1.74
N ALA A 158 -10.92 -1.93 -0.49
CA ALA A 158 -10.05 -2.82 0.27
C ALA A 158 -10.68 -4.19 0.56
N ALA A 159 -11.97 -4.22 0.90
CA ALA A 159 -12.70 -5.46 1.19
C ALA A 159 -12.93 -6.31 -0.07
N GLY A 160 -13.13 -5.67 -1.22
CA GLY A 160 -13.35 -6.32 -2.51
C GLY A 160 -12.07 -6.71 -3.27
N SER A 161 -10.91 -6.19 -2.88
CA SER A 161 -9.65 -6.41 -3.58
C SER A 161 -8.86 -7.61 -3.08
N LYS A 162 -7.95 -8.11 -3.93
CA LYS A 162 -6.96 -9.11 -3.52
C LYS A 162 -6.10 -8.54 -2.38
N PHE A 163 -5.75 -9.39 -1.41
CA PHE A 163 -4.88 -8.99 -0.32
C PHE A 163 -3.49 -8.64 -0.85
N PHE A 164 -3.05 -7.38 -0.68
CA PHE A 164 -1.84 -6.84 -1.29
C PHE A 164 -0.57 -7.58 -0.91
N MET A 165 -0.52 -8.12 0.31
CA MET A 165 0.60 -8.95 0.76
C MET A 165 0.79 -10.22 -0.09
N CYS A 166 -0.28 -10.70 -0.74
CA CYS A 166 -0.28 -11.87 -1.64
C CYS A 166 -0.18 -11.49 -3.13
N VAL A 167 0.15 -10.24 -3.45
CA VAL A 167 0.41 -9.78 -4.81
C VAL A 167 1.90 -9.77 -5.05
N TYR A 168 2.36 -10.46 -6.10
CA TYR A 168 3.78 -10.53 -6.46
C TYR A 168 4.11 -9.41 -7.47
N PHE A 169 4.15 -8.17 -7.01
CA PHE A 169 4.31 -6.95 -7.83
C PHE A 169 5.50 -7.00 -8.77
N GLU A 170 6.59 -7.62 -8.34
CA GLU A 170 7.85 -7.74 -9.04
C GLU A 170 7.71 -8.49 -10.38
N GLU A 171 6.67 -9.32 -10.54
CA GLU A 171 6.32 -10.03 -11.78
C GLU A 171 5.27 -9.30 -12.64
N LEU A 172 4.72 -8.18 -12.14
CA LEU A 172 3.61 -7.48 -12.78
C LEU A 172 4.02 -6.19 -13.49
N PHE A 173 5.29 -5.78 -13.42
CA PHE A 173 5.73 -4.47 -13.91
C PHE A 173 5.41 -4.20 -15.37
N GLU A 174 5.56 -5.20 -16.25
CA GLU A 174 5.30 -5.04 -17.68
C GLU A 174 3.81 -5.09 -18.03
N ARG A 175 2.95 -5.53 -17.09
CA ARG A 175 1.52 -5.68 -17.34
C ARG A 175 0.82 -4.32 -17.39
N PRO A 176 -0.23 -4.15 -18.23
CA PRO A 176 -1.04 -2.95 -18.23
C PRO A 176 -1.68 -2.71 -16.85
N LEU A 177 -1.53 -1.49 -16.33
CA LEU A 177 -2.03 -1.07 -15.01
C LEU A 177 -3.55 -1.27 -14.87
N THR A 178 -4.30 -1.05 -15.95
CA THR A 178 -5.75 -1.25 -16.00
C THR A 178 -6.14 -2.72 -15.82
N GLU A 179 -5.38 -3.64 -16.40
CA GLU A 179 -5.57 -5.07 -16.18
C GLU A 179 -5.19 -5.48 -14.77
N VAL A 180 -4.06 -4.97 -14.25
CA VAL A 180 -3.65 -5.24 -12.88
C VAL A 180 -4.71 -4.77 -11.89
N ARG A 181 -5.26 -3.56 -12.05
CA ARG A 181 -6.36 -3.05 -11.22
C ARG A 181 -7.58 -3.98 -11.27
N ARG A 182 -8.03 -4.35 -12.48
CA ARG A 182 -9.17 -5.25 -12.68
C ARG A 182 -8.95 -6.60 -11.99
N ASP A 183 -7.79 -7.23 -12.22
CA ASP A 183 -7.48 -8.55 -11.69
C ASP A 183 -7.34 -8.54 -10.14
N LEU A 184 -6.93 -7.41 -9.58
CA LEU A 184 -6.85 -7.20 -8.14
C LEU A 184 -8.15 -6.69 -7.50
N GLY A 185 -9.21 -6.42 -8.28
CA GLY A 185 -10.47 -5.88 -7.77
C GLY A 185 -10.38 -4.42 -7.30
N ILE A 186 -9.48 -3.64 -7.89
CA ILE A 186 -9.21 -2.25 -7.53
C ILE A 186 -9.94 -1.30 -8.50
N TYR A 187 -10.56 -0.27 -7.95
CA TYR A 187 -11.12 0.86 -8.70
C TYR A 187 -10.68 2.18 -8.07
N LEU A 188 -10.59 3.21 -8.91
CA LEU A 188 -10.10 4.54 -8.53
C LEU A 188 -11.08 5.26 -7.58
N PRO A 189 -10.58 6.17 -6.73
CA PRO A 189 -11.42 7.00 -5.88
C PRO A 189 -12.30 7.92 -6.73
N PRO A 190 -13.43 8.41 -6.18
CA PRO A 190 -14.26 9.40 -6.85
C PRO A 190 -13.48 10.70 -7.13
N ASP A 191 -13.59 11.24 -8.36
CA ASP A 191 -12.91 12.46 -8.80
C ASP A 191 -13.60 13.72 -8.24
N GLU A 192 -13.41 13.96 -6.95
CA GLU A 192 -14.02 15.07 -6.21
C GLU A 192 -13.13 16.33 -6.20
N ARG A 193 -11.88 16.23 -6.66
CA ARG A 193 -10.94 17.36 -6.63
C ARG A 193 -11.22 18.38 -7.72
N ASN A 194 -11.98 18.00 -8.75
CA ASN A 194 -12.38 18.88 -9.86
C ASN A 194 -13.86 19.29 -9.86
N GLY A 195 -14.61 19.00 -8.80
CA GLY A 195 -15.97 19.55 -8.61
C GLY A 195 -16.97 19.25 -9.73
N LYS A 196 -16.83 18.12 -10.43
CA LYS A 196 -17.84 17.62 -11.38
C LYS A 196 -18.51 16.37 -10.81
N VAL A 197 -19.57 16.63 -10.05
CA VAL A 197 -20.68 15.68 -9.87
C VAL A 197 -21.60 15.80 -11.07
#